data_AF-A0A819DMN4-F1
#
_entry.id   AF-A0A819DMN4-F1
#
_cell.length_a   1.000
_cell.length_b   1.000
_cell.length_c   1.000
_cell.angle_alpha   90.00
_cell.angle_beta   90.00
_cell.angle_gamma   90.00
#
_symmetry.space_group_name_H-M   'P 1'
#
loop_
_entity.id
_entity.type
_entity.pdbx_description
1 polymer ?
#
loop_
_entity_poly.entity_id
_entity_poly.type
_entity_poly.pdbx_seq_one_letter_code
_entity_poly.pdbx_strand_id
1 'polypeptide(L)'
;MVPISISEQTFLFDAKELLSENVAKAAKINKKTTKLTIKRKAFPLIPAYSMTTHKSQGQTLGKIIVDLVMPPGPLEVASVYVPLSRVKRLDDLLFIRPFEFATLQVKPSTPQIAELKRLDKIAQNTRKRFQFIV
;
A
#
# COMPACT_ATOMS: atom_id res chain seq x y z
N MET A 1 24.64 4.21 25.08
CA MET A 1 23.24 4.11 24.61
C MET A 1 22.88 5.42 23.94
N VAL A 2 22.26 5.40 22.76
CA VAL A 2 21.75 6.62 22.11
C VAL A 2 20.32 6.86 22.63
N PRO A 3 20.02 8.00 23.26
CA PRO A 3 18.66 8.29 23.73
C PRO A 3 17.73 8.46 22.53
N ILE A 4 16.59 7.76 22.54
CA ILE A 4 15.55 7.90 21.52
C ILE A 4 14.48 8.84 22.07
N SER A 5 14.37 10.02 21.46
CA SER A 5 13.36 11.00 21.85
C SER A 5 11.95 10.50 21.57
N ILE A 6 11.04 10.78 22.49
CA ILE A 6 9.62 10.52 22.31
C ILE A 6 9.08 11.42 21.19
N SER A 7 8.36 10.82 20.24
CA SER A 7 7.71 11.53 19.14
C SER A 7 6.26 11.86 19.49
N GLU A 8 5.81 13.04 19.11
CA GLU A 8 4.41 13.45 19.19
C GLU A 8 3.86 13.61 17.78
N GLN A 9 2.75 12.92 17.49
CA GLN A 9 2.08 12.97 16.20
C GLN A 9 0.62 13.38 16.42
N THR A 10 0.18 14.44 15.72
CA THR A 10 -1.20 14.92 15.78
C THR A 10 -1.96 14.41 14.57
N PHE A 11 -3.10 13.79 14.82
CA PHE A 11 -4.01 13.30 13.79
C PHE A 11 -5.32 14.08 13.87
N LEU A 12 -5.85 14.43 12.70
CA LEU A 12 -7.11 15.16 12.55
C LEU A 12 -8.08 14.24 11.82
N PHE A 13 -9.22 13.97 12.44
CA PHE A 13 -10.26 13.09 11.89
C PHE A 13 -11.62 13.77 11.94
N ASP A 14 -12.50 13.46 11.00
CA ASP A 14 -13.92 13.73 11.18
C ASP A 14 -14.54 12.59 11.99
N ALA A 15 -15.31 12.91 13.03
CA ALA A 15 -16.02 11.91 13.82
C ALA A 15 -16.94 11.01 12.98
N LYS A 16 -17.41 11.50 11.82
CA LYS A 16 -18.23 10.71 10.89
C LYS A 16 -17.45 9.59 10.20
N GLU A 17 -16.14 9.74 9.99
CA GLU A 17 -15.30 8.74 9.33
C GLU A 17 -14.94 7.57 10.27
N LEU A 18 -15.02 7.79 11.58
CA LEU A 18 -14.61 6.80 12.60
C LEU A 18 -15.77 5.94 13.11
N LEU A 19 -17.01 6.30 12.81
CA LEU A 19 -18.20 5.62 13.33
C LEU A 19 -18.96 4.93 12.20
N SER A 20 -19.36 3.68 12.43
CA SER A 20 -20.33 3.02 11.56
C SER A 20 -21.68 3.74 11.64
N GLU A 21 -22.44 3.75 10.54
CA GLU A 21 -23.68 4.53 10.43
C GLU A 21 -24.68 4.28 11.56
N ASN A 22 -24.70 3.05 12.10
CA ASN A 22 -25.56 2.64 13.20
C ASN A 22 -25.18 3.30 14.52
N VAL A 23 -23.88 3.41 14.80
CA VAL A 23 -23.36 4.05 16.03
C VAL A 23 -23.50 5.57 15.95
N ALA A 24 -23.32 6.16 14.76
CA ALA A 24 -23.50 7.59 14.54
C ALA A 24 -24.94 8.06 14.82
N LYS A 25 -25.95 7.25 14.46
CA LYS A 25 -27.37 7.51 14.75
C LYS A 25 -27.69 7.40 16.24
N ALA A 26 -27.16 6.36 16.93
CA ALA A 26 -27.35 6.17 18.37
C ALA A 26 -26.70 7.28 19.20
N ALA A 27 -25.54 7.79 18.77
CA ALA A 27 -24.81 8.87 19.43
C ALA A 27 -25.42 10.27 19.24
N LYS A 28 -26.57 10.40 18.54
CA LYS A 28 -27.24 11.68 18.24
C LYS A 28 -26.28 12.74 17.68
N ILE A 29 -25.28 12.33 16.90
CA ILE A 29 -24.32 13.24 16.28
C ILE A 29 -25.07 13.97 15.17
N ASN A 30 -25.58 15.15 15.49
CA ASN A 30 -26.22 16.04 14.53
C ASN A 30 -25.24 16.36 13.39
N LYS A 31 -25.77 16.74 12.22
CA LYS A 31 -25.03 17.02 10.97
C LYS A 31 -23.81 17.98 11.06
N LYS A 32 -23.52 18.59 12.21
CA LYS A 32 -22.31 19.39 12.46
C LYS A 32 -21.05 18.51 12.41
N THR A 33 -20.07 18.97 11.64
CA THR A 33 -18.76 18.37 11.47
C THR A 33 -17.97 18.47 12.77
N THR A 34 -17.98 17.42 13.60
CA THR A 34 -17.16 17.37 14.81
C THR A 34 -15.76 16.88 14.42
N LYS A 35 -14.85 17.82 14.18
CA LYS A 35 -13.43 17.51 13.95
C LYS A 35 -12.79 17.06 15.28
N LEU A 36 -12.28 15.84 15.31
CA LEU A 36 -11.53 15.28 16.43
C LEU A 36 -10.03 15.48 16.19
N THR A 37 -9.34 15.96 17.22
CA THR A 37 -7.87 16.07 17.22
C THR A 37 -7.31 15.07 18.21
N ILE A 38 -6.54 14.09 17.72
CA ILE A 38 -5.92 13.05 18.56
C ILE A 38 -4.41 13.24 18.52
N LYS A 39 -3.80 13.39 19.69
CA LYS A 39 -2.34 13.45 19.84
C LYS A 39 -1.84 12.11 20.34
N ARG A 40 -0.90 11.49 19.62
CA ARG A 40 -0.21 10.27 20.03
C ARG A 40 1.22 10.61 20.43
N LYS A 41 1.59 10.24 21.66
CA LYS A 41 2.94 10.35 22.18
C LYS A 41 3.53 8.95 22.33
N ALA A 42 4.53 8.63 21.53
CA ALA A 42 5.14 7.30 21.48
C ALA A 42 6.60 7.35 21.04
N PHE A 43 7.38 6.34 21.40
CA PHE A 43 8.68 6.13 20.77
C PHE A 43 8.48 5.84 19.28
N PRO A 44 9.28 6.44 18.37
CA PRO A 44 9.21 6.18 16.94
C PRO A 44 9.84 4.81 16.59
N LEU A 45 9.48 3.78 17.35
CA LEU A 45 9.96 2.42 17.23
C LEU A 45 8.85 1.54 16.66
N ILE A 46 9.22 0.74 15.68
CA ILE A 46 8.36 -0.25 15.03
C ILE A 46 9.13 -1.57 15.01
N PRO A 47 8.46 -2.71 15.19
CA PRO A 47 9.08 -4.00 14.88
C PRO A 47 9.56 -3.96 13.42
N ALA A 48 10.84 -4.26 13.19
CA ALA A 48 11.45 -4.23 11.86
C ALA A 48 11.46 -5.61 11.18
N TYR A 49 11.09 -6.68 11.90
CA TYR A 49 11.14 -8.05 11.39
C TYR A 49 10.04 -8.37 10.37
N SER A 50 8.89 -7.70 10.47
CA SER A 50 7.78 -7.86 9.54
C SER A 50 7.19 -6.50 9.17
N MET A 51 6.77 -6.38 7.92
CA MET A 51 6.11 -5.18 7.43
C MET A 51 4.99 -5.56 6.47
N THR A 52 4.00 -4.69 6.37
CA THR A 52 2.91 -4.87 5.41
C THR A 52 3.42 -4.63 3.99
N THR A 53 2.77 -5.25 3.02
CA THR A 53 3.00 -4.99 1.58
C THR A 53 3.04 -3.50 1.27
N HIS A 54 2.04 -2.74 1.75
CA HIS A 54 1.94 -1.30 1.56
C HIS A 54 3.15 -0.53 2.12
N LYS A 55 3.66 -0.93 3.29
CA LYS A 55 4.82 -0.29 3.91
C LYS A 55 6.11 -0.59 3.15
N SER A 56 6.23 -1.77 2.55
CA SER A 56 7.40 -2.16 1.75
C SER A 56 7.49 -1.43 0.40
N GLN A 57 6.43 -0.76 -0.04
CA GLN A 57 6.38 -0.10 -1.34
C GLN A 57 7.52 0.93 -1.49
N GLY A 58 8.24 0.85 -2.60
CA GLY A 58 9.37 1.74 -2.89
C GLY A 58 10.69 1.32 -2.24
N GLN A 59 10.70 0.29 -1.38
CA GLN A 59 11.93 -0.22 -0.77
C GLN A 59 12.57 -1.32 -1.62
N THR A 60 13.89 -1.41 -1.60
CA THR A 60 14.62 -2.61 -2.08
C THR A 60 15.16 -3.34 -0.86
N LEU A 61 14.76 -4.60 -0.73
CA LEU A 61 15.08 -5.46 0.40
C LEU A 61 16.10 -6.53 -0.04
N GLY A 62 16.97 -6.94 0.88
CA GLY A 62 18.02 -7.92 0.60
C GLY A 62 17.46 -9.33 0.37
N LYS A 63 16.96 -9.95 1.44
CA LYS A 63 16.26 -11.25 1.43
C LYS A 63 14.93 -11.10 2.15
N ILE A 64 13.88 -11.68 1.60
CA ILE A 64 12.53 -11.55 2.17
C ILE A 64 11.82 -12.89 2.24
N ILE A 65 10.94 -13.00 3.23
CA ILE A 65 9.94 -14.06 3.33
C ILE A 65 8.59 -13.41 3.11
N VAL A 66 7.79 -13.93 2.18
CA VAL A 66 6.49 -13.38 1.80
C VAL A 66 5.39 -14.39 2.12
N ASP A 67 4.27 -13.86 2.63
CA ASP A 67 3.01 -14.59 2.72
C ASP A 67 2.07 -14.11 1.61
N LEU A 68 1.70 -15.03 0.71
CA LEU A 68 0.78 -14.76 -0.39
C LEU A 68 -0.64 -15.29 -0.16
N VAL A 69 -0.92 -15.85 1.03
CA VAL A 69 -2.30 -16.21 1.39
C VAL A 69 -3.01 -14.94 1.84
N MET A 70 -3.89 -14.46 0.97
CA MET A 70 -4.58 -13.19 1.14
C MET A 70 -5.76 -13.33 2.11
N PRO A 71 -6.06 -12.30 2.93
CA PRO A 71 -7.27 -12.28 3.73
C PRO A 71 -8.53 -12.24 2.82
N PRO A 72 -9.70 -12.63 3.33
CA PRO A 72 -10.96 -12.55 2.58
C PRO A 72 -11.21 -11.13 2.07
N GLY A 73 -11.52 -10.97 0.78
CA GLY A 73 -11.79 -9.67 0.17
C GLY A 73 -11.32 -9.58 -1.27
N PRO A 74 -11.46 -8.40 -1.90
CA PRO A 74 -10.98 -8.16 -3.24
C PRO A 74 -9.45 -8.25 -3.27
N LEU A 75 -8.93 -9.08 -4.17
CA LEU A 75 -7.49 -9.23 -4.38
C LEU A 75 -7.01 -8.19 -5.40
N GLU A 76 -6.15 -7.28 -4.94
CA GLU A 76 -5.50 -6.29 -5.80
C GLU A 76 -4.17 -6.81 -6.35
N VAL A 77 -3.84 -6.44 -7.59
CA VAL A 77 -2.54 -6.77 -8.21
C VAL A 77 -1.37 -6.29 -7.36
N ALA A 78 -1.51 -5.11 -6.75
CA ALA A 78 -0.46 -4.52 -5.91
C ALA A 78 -0.12 -5.38 -4.70
N SER A 79 -1.11 -6.06 -4.11
CA SER A 79 -0.93 -6.93 -2.94
C SER A 79 0.05 -8.08 -3.20
N VAL A 80 0.17 -8.51 -4.46
CA VAL A 80 1.05 -9.60 -4.90
C VAL A 80 2.31 -9.07 -5.57
N TYR A 81 2.19 -8.09 -6.47
CA TYR A 81 3.33 -7.55 -7.22
C TYR A 81 4.31 -6.77 -6.33
N VAL A 82 3.82 -5.96 -5.39
CA VAL A 82 4.67 -5.13 -4.54
C VAL A 82 5.65 -5.97 -3.72
N PRO A 83 5.26 -6.99 -2.92
CA PRO A 83 6.21 -7.75 -2.12
C PRO A 83 7.20 -8.51 -3.00
N LEU A 84 6.74 -9.11 -4.12
CA LEU A 84 7.60 -9.86 -5.04
C LEU A 84 8.67 -8.98 -5.72
N SER A 85 8.35 -7.73 -5.99
CA SER A 85 9.28 -6.77 -6.62
C SER A 85 10.25 -6.08 -5.66
N ARG A 86 10.25 -6.44 -4.36
CA ARG A 86 11.17 -5.82 -3.38
C ARG A 86 12.58 -6.42 -3.42
N VAL A 87 12.74 -7.63 -3.95
CA VAL A 87 14.04 -8.29 -4.13
C VAL A 87 14.53 -8.21 -5.57
N LYS A 88 15.85 -8.35 -5.76
CA LYS A 88 16.49 -8.31 -7.07
C LYS A 88 16.60 -9.68 -7.73
N ARG A 89 16.61 -10.76 -6.95
CA ARG A 89 16.80 -12.14 -7.41
C ARG A 89 15.75 -13.04 -6.79
N LEU A 90 15.37 -14.09 -7.52
CA LEU A 90 14.44 -15.10 -7.01
C LEU A 90 15.04 -15.89 -5.84
N ASP A 91 16.37 -16.11 -5.85
CA ASP A 91 17.11 -16.79 -4.75
C ASP A 91 16.98 -16.08 -3.39
N ASP A 92 16.61 -14.79 -3.40
CA ASP A 92 16.45 -13.96 -2.22
C ASP A 92 14.98 -13.90 -1.73
N LEU A 93 14.07 -14.64 -2.38
CA LEU A 93 12.64 -14.71 -2.06
C LEU A 93 12.27 -16.10 -1.52
N LEU A 94 11.62 -16.13 -0.35
CA LEU A 94 11.02 -17.34 0.20
C LEU A 94 9.52 -17.15 0.42
N PHE A 95 8.72 -18.18 0.15
CA PHE A 95 7.31 -18.21 0.52
C PHE A 95 7.13 -18.90 1.86
N ILE A 96 6.39 -18.29 2.79
CA ILE A 96 6.20 -18.86 4.13
C ILE A 96 5.33 -20.12 4.13
N ARG A 97 4.39 -20.21 3.17
CA ARG A 97 3.44 -21.31 3.03
C ARG A 97 2.98 -21.46 1.57
N PRO A 98 2.46 -22.64 1.18
CA PRO A 98 1.82 -22.82 -0.12
C PRO A 98 0.67 -21.84 -0.32
N PHE A 99 0.46 -21.42 -1.58
CA PHE A 99 -0.61 -20.52 -1.98
C PHE A 99 -1.16 -20.94 -3.35
N GLU A 100 -2.39 -20.54 -3.65
CA GLU A 100 -3.04 -20.83 -4.93
C GLU A 100 -2.37 -20.11 -6.09
N PHE A 101 -2.08 -20.81 -7.18
CA PHE A 101 -1.44 -20.21 -8.36
C PHE A 101 -2.27 -19.06 -8.95
N ALA A 102 -3.60 -19.11 -8.79
CA ALA A 102 -4.51 -18.04 -9.20
C ALA A 102 -4.18 -16.67 -8.57
N THR A 103 -3.52 -16.65 -7.40
CA THR A 103 -3.04 -15.42 -6.74
C THR A 103 -2.03 -14.66 -7.60
N LEU A 104 -1.28 -15.34 -8.47
CA LEU A 104 -0.33 -14.68 -9.40
C LEU A 104 -1.00 -14.17 -10.68
N GLN A 105 -2.26 -14.55 -10.94
CA GLN A 105 -2.99 -14.27 -12.17
C GLN A 105 -3.96 -13.10 -12.06
N VAL A 106 -3.83 -12.30 -11.00
CA VAL A 106 -4.68 -11.14 -10.75
C VAL A 106 -4.47 -10.12 -11.86
N LYS A 107 -5.56 -9.72 -12.51
CA LYS A 107 -5.52 -8.75 -13.60
C LYS A 107 -5.60 -7.32 -13.05
N PRO A 108 -4.89 -6.35 -13.65
CA PRO A 108 -5.09 -4.95 -13.33
C PRO A 108 -6.53 -4.53 -13.58
N SER A 109 -7.01 -3.55 -12.82
CA SER A 109 -8.35 -3.01 -12.99
C SER A 109 -8.52 -2.33 -14.35
N THR A 110 -9.75 -2.21 -14.83
CA THR A 110 -10.06 -1.54 -16.11
C THR A 110 -9.42 -0.14 -16.22
N PRO A 111 -9.45 0.72 -15.19
CA PRO A 111 -8.74 2.00 -15.21
C PRO A 111 -7.22 1.86 -15.35
N GLN A 112 -6.60 0.89 -14.67
CA GLN A 112 -5.15 0.64 -14.78
C GLN A 112 -4.76 0.16 -16.19
N ILE A 113 -5.58 -0.70 -16.80
CA ILE A 113 -5.37 -1.15 -18.18
C ILE A 113 -5.51 0.03 -19.16
N ALA A 114 -6.51 0.89 -18.97
CA ALA A 114 -6.70 2.08 -19.79
C ALA A 114 -5.50 3.03 -19.67
N GLU A 115 -4.96 3.21 -18.46
CA GLU A 115 -3.78 4.02 -18.22
C GLU A 115 -2.53 3.45 -18.88
N LEU A 116 -2.30 2.13 -18.78
CA LEU A 116 -1.19 1.46 -19.49
C LEU A 116 -1.26 1.71 -21.01
N LYS A 117 -2.44 1.56 -21.62
CA LYS A 117 -2.66 1.85 -23.04
C LYS A 117 -2.38 3.31 -23.39
N ARG A 118 -2.77 4.25 -22.51
CA ARG A 118 -2.50 5.68 -22.68
C ARG A 118 -1.00 5.96 -22.65
N LEU A 119 -0.27 5.36 -21.71
CA LEU A 119 1.18 5.48 -21.57
C LEU A 119 1.91 4.91 -22.80
N ASP A 120 1.48 3.78 -23.34
CA ASP A 120 2.04 3.20 -24.56
C ASP A 120 1.89 4.13 -25.76
N LYS A 121 0.71 4.75 -25.92
CA LYS A 121 0.46 5.73 -26.99
C LYS A 121 1.40 6.94 -26.85
N ILE A 122 1.60 7.44 -25.63
CA ILE A 122 2.52 8.55 -25.36
C ILE A 122 3.96 8.14 -25.68
N ALA A 123 4.39 6.95 -25.26
CA ALA A 123 5.73 6.45 -25.54
C ALA A 123 6.01 6.34 -27.05
N GLN A 124 5.03 5.85 -27.83
CA GLN A 124 5.13 5.79 -29.29
C GLN A 124 5.23 7.19 -29.93
N ASN A 125 4.44 8.15 -29.46
CA ASN A 125 4.49 9.53 -29.96
C ASN A 125 5.86 10.18 -29.65
N THR A 126 6.37 9.98 -28.44
CA THR A 126 7.71 10.46 -28.05
C THR A 126 8.78 9.86 -28.94
N ARG A 127 8.76 8.53 -29.17
CA ARG A 127 9.73 7.86 -30.07
C ARG A 127 9.70 8.45 -31.49
N LYS A 128 8.53 8.69 -32.06
CA LYS A 128 8.38 9.31 -33.40
C LYS A 128 8.92 10.74 -33.43
N ARG A 129 8.64 11.54 -32.41
CA ARG A 129 9.06 12.95 -32.33
C ARG A 129 10.59 13.10 -32.27
N PHE A 130 11.26 12.22 -31.54
CA PHE A 130 12.71 12.27 -31.34
C PHE A 130 13.48 11.31 -32.26
N GLN A 131 12.84 10.74 -33.28
CA GLN A 131 13.44 9.77 -34.20
C GLN A 131 14.63 10.33 -35.00
N PHE A 132 14.73 11.66 -35.14
CA PHE A 132 15.76 12.34 -35.93
C PHE A 132 16.74 13.16 -35.07
N ILE A 133 16.72 13.00 -33.74
CA ILE A 133 17.54 13.80 -32.79
C ILE A 133 18.71 12.98 -32.21
N VAL A 134 18.89 11.72 -32.65
CA VAL A 134 20.02 10.85 -32.27
C VAL A 134 20.72 10.34 -33.52
#